data_AF-A0A7J2HY04-F1
#
_entry.id   AF-A0A7J2HY04-F1
#
_cell.length_a   1.000
_cell.length_b   1.000
_cell.length_c   1.000
_cell.angle_alpha   90.00
_cell.angle_beta   90.00
_cell.angle_gamma   90.00
#
_symmetry.space_group_name_H-M   'P 1'
#
loop_
_entity.id
_entity.type
_entity.pdbx_description
1 polymer ?
#
loop_
_entity_poly.entity_id
_entity_poly.type
_entity_poly.pdbx_seq_one_letter_code
_entity_poly.pdbx_strand_id
1 'polypeptide(L)'
;MNNQSELELAKTLLCISYLEEKIGRFYSLLSKISNNEEVRLAFNYLSMDSKVRRDSLRHIAKSLAPRVEEEALERCEDVVGSKLVEALKRYEGLILEIERGIAKKRDILNYIRWQTAYSGPEYLMMMNLTAFSFILREKKGINQLLKAMADGRKSRIEILEKVAEMVESS
;
A
#
# COMPACT_ATOMS: atom_id res chain seq x y z
N MET A 1 30.34 -3.98 -7.19
CA MET A 1 29.79 -4.15 -5.83
C MET A 1 28.31 -3.74 -5.71
N ASN A 2 27.49 -3.77 -6.78
CA ASN A 2 26.10 -3.25 -6.77
C ASN A 2 24.98 -4.30 -6.62
N ASN A 3 25.19 -5.56 -7.01
CA ASN A 3 24.07 -6.50 -7.19
C ASN A 3 23.33 -6.86 -5.89
N GLN A 4 24.01 -6.93 -4.73
CA GLN A 4 23.35 -7.31 -3.48
C GLN A 4 22.42 -6.21 -2.97
N SER A 5 22.88 -4.95 -3.00
CA SER A 5 22.07 -3.82 -2.55
C SER A 5 20.88 -3.55 -3.48
N GLU A 6 21.05 -3.72 -4.79
CA GLU A 6 19.93 -3.66 -5.75
C GLU A 6 18.92 -4.79 -5.54
N LEU A 7 19.38 -5.99 -5.19
CA LEU A 7 18.52 -7.12 -4.87
C LEU A 7 17.70 -6.85 -3.60
N GLU A 8 18.32 -6.39 -2.52
CA GLU A 8 17.59 -6.06 -1.28
C GLU A 8 16.58 -4.92 -1.48
N LEU A 9 16.93 -3.91 -2.29
CA LEU A 9 15.98 -2.87 -2.67
C LEU A 9 14.82 -3.43 -3.51
N ALA A 10 15.11 -4.32 -4.46
CA ALA A 10 14.08 -4.96 -5.29
C ALA A 10 13.11 -5.77 -4.44
N LYS A 11 13.60 -6.56 -3.48
CA LYS A 11 12.77 -7.30 -2.50
C LYS A 11 11.89 -6.35 -1.69
N THR A 12 12.48 -5.29 -1.12
CA THR A 12 11.74 -4.27 -0.36
C THR A 12 10.59 -3.69 -1.18
N LEU A 13 10.84 -3.34 -2.44
CA LEU A 13 9.82 -2.81 -3.36
C LEU A 13 8.73 -3.83 -3.66
N LEU A 14 9.06 -5.12 -3.77
CA LEU A 14 8.07 -6.18 -3.96
C LEU A 14 7.16 -6.34 -2.75
N CYS A 15 7.71 -6.34 -1.52
CA CYS A 15 6.90 -6.39 -0.30
C CYS A 15 5.93 -5.21 -0.19
N ILE A 16 6.38 -3.99 -0.54
CA ILE A 16 5.50 -2.81 -0.55
C ILE A 16 4.46 -2.91 -1.67
N SER A 17 4.83 -3.45 -2.84
CA SER A 17 3.86 -3.69 -3.91
C SER A 17 2.75 -4.65 -3.47
N TYR A 18 3.10 -5.66 -2.66
CA TYR A 18 2.15 -6.61 -2.13
C TYR A 18 1.20 -5.96 -1.13
N LEU A 19 1.70 -5.06 -0.28
CA LEU A 19 0.86 -4.23 0.58
C LEU A 19 -0.12 -3.38 -0.24
N GLU A 20 0.36 -2.68 -1.27
CA GLU A 20 -0.50 -1.89 -2.16
C GLU A 20 -1.56 -2.75 -2.87
N GLU A 21 -1.27 -4.01 -3.20
CA GLU A 21 -2.26 -4.95 -3.72
C GLU A 21 -3.39 -5.20 -2.72
N LYS A 22 -3.05 -5.48 -1.46
CA LYS A 22 -4.05 -5.73 -0.40
C LYS A 22 -4.87 -4.49 -0.09
N ILE A 23 -4.23 -3.33 0.00
CA ILE A 23 -4.88 -2.03 0.17
C ILE A 23 -5.86 -1.77 -0.99
N GLY A 24 -5.40 -1.96 -2.23
CA GLY A 24 -6.22 -1.75 -3.42
C GLY A 24 -7.44 -2.68 -3.48
N ARG A 25 -7.27 -3.96 -3.12
CA ARG A 25 -8.37 -4.94 -3.01
C ARG A 25 -9.37 -4.55 -1.94
N PHE A 26 -8.88 -4.13 -0.76
CA PHE A 26 -9.74 -3.66 0.32
C PHE A 26 -10.64 -2.50 -0.13
N TYR A 27 -10.07 -1.46 -0.75
CA TYR A 27 -10.87 -0.35 -1.27
C TYR A 27 -11.84 -0.77 -2.37
N SER A 28 -11.43 -1.68 -3.27
CA SER A 28 -12.35 -2.20 -4.30
C SER A 28 -13.54 -2.95 -3.71
N LEU A 29 -13.38 -3.62 -2.57
CA LEU A 29 -14.48 -4.29 -1.88
C LEU A 29 -15.39 -3.26 -1.20
N LEU A 30 -14.81 -2.27 -0.53
CA LEU A 30 -15.58 -1.21 0.12
C LEU A 30 -16.40 -0.39 -0.88
N SER A 31 -15.88 -0.14 -2.08
CA SER A 31 -16.65 0.57 -3.11
C SER A 31 -17.87 -0.23 -3.57
N LYS A 32 -17.78 -1.56 -3.65
CA LYS A 32 -18.88 -2.44 -4.07
C LYS A 32 -20.01 -2.53 -3.03
N ILE A 33 -19.69 -2.41 -1.75
CA ILE A 33 -20.67 -2.51 -0.65
C ILE A 33 -21.18 -1.14 -0.16
N SER A 34 -20.61 -0.04 -0.66
CA SER A 34 -21.03 1.30 -0.29
C SER A 34 -22.30 1.72 -1.04
N ASN A 35 -23.32 2.10 -0.29
CA ASN A 35 -24.56 2.68 -0.83
C ASN A 35 -24.46 4.20 -1.05
N ASN A 36 -23.44 4.86 -0.50
CA ASN A 36 -23.16 6.27 -0.73
C ASN A 36 -22.26 6.44 -1.96
N GLU A 37 -22.68 7.27 -2.91
CA GLU A 37 -21.97 7.47 -4.18
C GLU A 37 -20.61 8.14 -4.00
N GLU A 38 -20.50 9.17 -3.16
CA GLU A 38 -19.24 9.88 -2.89
C GLU A 38 -18.22 8.93 -2.24
N VAL A 39 -18.66 8.14 -1.25
CA VAL A 39 -17.83 7.11 -0.61
C VAL A 39 -17.37 6.05 -1.62
N ARG A 40 -18.27 5.61 -2.51
CA ARG A 40 -17.95 4.64 -3.56
C ARG A 40 -16.92 5.19 -4.55
N LEU A 41 -17.06 6.45 -4.97
CA LEU A 41 -16.10 7.12 -5.86
C LEU A 41 -14.72 7.27 -5.20
N ALA A 42 -14.69 7.67 -3.93
CA ALA A 42 -13.46 7.78 -3.15
C ALA A 42 -12.71 6.44 -3.08
N PHE A 43 -13.41 5.35 -2.74
CA PHE A 43 -12.80 4.02 -2.71
C PHE A 43 -12.36 3.51 -4.08
N ASN A 44 -13.11 3.79 -5.15
CA ASN A 44 -12.69 3.46 -6.51
C ASN A 44 -11.39 4.17 -6.89
N TYR A 45 -11.29 5.48 -6.58
CA TYR A 45 -10.07 6.24 -6.80
C TYR A 45 -8.88 5.65 -6.03
N LEU A 46 -9.04 5.42 -4.73
CA LEU A 46 -7.98 4.87 -3.88
C LEU A 46 -7.54 3.47 -4.34
N SER A 47 -8.49 2.64 -4.78
CA SER A 47 -8.19 1.31 -5.35
C SER A 47 -7.35 1.42 -6.62
N MET A 48 -7.69 2.35 -7.51
CA MET A 48 -6.93 2.58 -8.74
C MET A 48 -5.53 3.14 -8.47
N ASP A 49 -5.41 4.10 -7.54
CA ASP A 49 -4.11 4.63 -7.14
C ASP A 49 -3.19 3.53 -6.58
N SER A 50 -3.70 2.67 -5.69
CA SER A 50 -2.97 1.50 -5.19
C SER A 50 -2.55 0.54 -6.30
N LYS A 51 -3.40 0.33 -7.31
CA LYS A 51 -3.03 -0.50 -8.48
C LYS A 51 -1.84 0.09 -9.24
N VAL A 52 -1.87 1.38 -9.54
CA VAL A 52 -0.78 2.08 -10.25
C VAL A 52 0.53 1.99 -9.46
N ARG A 53 0.46 2.18 -8.13
CA ARG A 53 1.62 2.05 -7.24
C ARG A 53 2.20 0.65 -7.22
N ARG A 54 1.36 -0.37 -7.00
CA ARG A 54 1.77 -1.78 -7.06
C ARG A 54 2.51 -2.11 -8.36
N ASP A 55 1.90 -1.76 -9.49
CA ASP A 55 2.45 -2.11 -10.81
C ASP A 55 3.79 -1.40 -11.06
N SER A 56 3.89 -0.13 -10.65
CA SER A 56 5.12 0.65 -10.73
C SER A 56 6.24 0.07 -9.86
N LEU A 57 5.92 -0.29 -8.61
CA LEU A 57 6.89 -0.87 -7.66
C LEU A 57 7.43 -2.21 -8.17
N ARG A 58 6.55 -3.09 -8.70
CA ARG A 58 6.97 -4.36 -9.31
C ARG A 58 7.87 -4.16 -10.52
N HIS A 59 7.52 -3.20 -11.37
CA HIS A 59 8.32 -2.88 -12.54
C HIS A 59 9.72 -2.37 -12.16
N ILE A 60 9.79 -1.45 -11.19
CA ILE A 60 11.07 -0.95 -10.66
C ILE A 60 11.88 -2.11 -10.09
N ALA A 61 11.28 -2.98 -9.26
CA ALA A 61 11.97 -4.12 -8.66
C ALA A 61 12.59 -5.04 -9.72
N LYS A 62 11.84 -5.40 -10.77
CA LYS A 62 12.35 -6.21 -11.90
C LYS A 62 13.43 -5.50 -12.70
N SER A 63 13.35 -4.16 -12.82
CA SER A 63 14.41 -3.38 -13.49
C SER A 63 15.72 -3.34 -12.71
N LEU A 64 15.65 -3.45 -11.37
CA LEU A 64 16.81 -3.49 -10.48
C LEU A 64 17.40 -4.89 -10.38
N ALA A 65 16.55 -5.91 -10.30
CA ALA A 65 16.96 -7.31 -10.22
C ALA A 65 16.03 -8.20 -11.09
N PRO A 66 16.36 -8.45 -12.36
CA PRO A 66 15.46 -9.17 -13.28
C PRO A 66 15.05 -10.57 -12.82
N ARG A 67 15.90 -11.24 -12.06
CA ARG A 67 15.69 -12.59 -11.51
C ARG A 67 15.11 -12.61 -10.10
N VAL A 68 14.75 -11.46 -9.53
CA VAL A 68 14.08 -11.43 -8.22
C VAL A 68 12.77 -12.22 -8.33
N GLU A 69 12.56 -13.18 -7.45
CA GLU A 69 11.28 -13.91 -7.38
C GLU A 69 10.18 -12.97 -6.89
N GLU A 70 8.93 -13.17 -7.32
CA GLU A 70 7.82 -12.50 -6.66
C GLU A 70 7.74 -13.06 -5.23
N GLU A 71 8.06 -12.23 -4.24
CA GLU A 71 8.12 -12.68 -2.86
C GLU A 71 6.73 -13.11 -2.37
N ALA A 72 6.66 -14.32 -1.81
CA ALA A 72 5.54 -14.72 -0.97
C ALA A 72 5.63 -13.97 0.37
N LEU A 73 4.47 -13.66 0.96
CA LEU A 73 4.30 -12.93 2.24
C LEU A 73 5.26 -13.42 3.35
N GLU A 74 5.53 -14.71 3.36
CA GLU A 74 6.41 -15.43 4.31
C GLU A 74 7.88 -15.01 4.24
N ARG A 75 8.31 -14.32 3.17
CA ARG A 75 9.69 -13.84 2.98
C ARG A 75 9.86 -12.33 3.23
N CYS A 76 8.77 -11.61 3.48
CA CYS A 76 8.82 -10.17 3.69
C CYS A 76 9.27 -9.77 5.10
N GLU A 77 9.08 -10.62 6.11
CA GLU A 77 9.43 -10.26 7.49
C GLU A 77 10.91 -9.89 7.66
N ASP A 78 11.79 -10.66 7.02
CA ASP A 78 13.24 -10.45 7.06
C ASP A 78 13.69 -9.17 6.33
N VAL A 79 12.85 -8.64 5.44
CA VAL A 79 13.17 -7.51 4.55
C VAL A 79 12.59 -6.20 5.07
N VAL A 80 11.30 -6.21 5.45
CA VAL A 80 10.56 -5.01 5.85
C VAL A 80 10.15 -4.98 7.33
N GLY A 81 10.44 -6.06 8.07
CA GLY A 81 10.14 -6.20 9.50
C GLY A 81 8.70 -6.58 9.80
N SER A 82 8.47 -6.95 11.06
CA SER A 82 7.19 -7.49 11.56
C SER A 82 5.99 -6.57 11.37
N LYS A 83 6.19 -5.25 11.46
CA LYS A 83 5.10 -4.26 11.33
C LYS A 83 4.38 -4.30 9.98
N LEU A 84 5.10 -4.57 8.89
CA LEU A 84 4.46 -4.66 7.57
C LEU A 84 3.70 -5.99 7.44
N VAL A 85 4.26 -7.07 7.98
CA VAL A 85 3.60 -8.39 8.01
C VAL A 85 2.31 -8.33 8.84
N GLU A 86 2.32 -7.65 9.98
CA GLU A 86 1.12 -7.41 10.79
C GLU A 86 0.04 -6.65 10.01
N ALA A 87 0.43 -5.59 9.28
CA ALA A 87 -0.49 -4.82 8.45
C ALA A 87 -1.11 -5.69 7.35
N LEU A 88 -0.30 -6.49 6.65
CA LEU A 88 -0.76 -7.42 5.63
C LEU A 88 -1.77 -8.44 6.19
N LYS A 89 -1.45 -9.09 7.31
CA LYS A 89 -2.36 -10.03 7.98
C LYS A 89 -3.68 -9.36 8.37
N ARG A 90 -3.62 -8.10 8.83
CA ARG A 90 -4.82 -7.31 9.17
C ARG A 90 -5.68 -7.03 7.94
N TYR A 91 -5.08 -6.69 6.79
CA TYR A 91 -5.79 -6.54 5.52
C TYR A 91 -6.47 -7.85 5.10
N GLU A 92 -5.75 -8.97 5.13
CA GLU A 92 -6.28 -10.27 4.72
C GLU A 92 -7.47 -10.71 5.57
N GLY A 93 -7.38 -10.53 6.90
CA GLY A 93 -8.48 -10.84 7.81
C GLY A 93 -9.75 -10.07 7.47
N LEU A 94 -9.65 -8.74 7.31
CA LEU A 94 -10.84 -7.92 7.04
C LEU A 94 -11.39 -8.14 5.62
N ILE A 95 -10.53 -8.34 4.62
CA ILE A 95 -10.95 -8.70 3.26
C ILE A 95 -11.83 -9.96 3.30
N LEU A 96 -11.41 -11.00 4.03
CA LEU A 96 -12.17 -12.22 4.19
C LEU A 96 -13.53 -11.98 4.89
N GLU A 97 -13.56 -11.13 5.91
CA GLU A 97 -14.82 -10.77 6.60
C GLU A 97 -15.78 -10.03 5.68
N ILE A 98 -15.28 -9.11 4.85
CA ILE A 98 -16.09 -8.36 3.88
C ILE A 98 -16.62 -9.31 2.79
N GLU A 99 -15.78 -10.17 2.23
CA GLU A 99 -16.16 -11.12 1.18
C GLU A 99 -17.20 -12.14 1.65
N ARG A 100 -17.16 -12.50 2.94
CA ARG A 100 -18.17 -13.35 3.59
C ARG A 100 -19.44 -12.61 3.98
N GLY A 101 -19.49 -11.29 3.82
CA GLY A 101 -20.63 -10.46 4.19
C GLY A 101 -20.86 -10.35 5.71
N ILE A 102 -19.84 -10.63 6.52
CA ILE A 102 -19.93 -10.63 7.99
C ILE A 102 -19.29 -9.38 8.64
N ALA A 103 -18.52 -8.61 7.87
CA ALA A 103 -17.90 -7.38 8.34
C ALA A 103 -18.98 -6.35 8.75
N LYS A 104 -18.92 -5.85 9.99
CA LYS A 104 -19.85 -4.82 10.44
C LYS A 104 -19.35 -3.45 10.00
N LYS A 105 -20.26 -2.50 9.85
CA LYS A 105 -19.94 -1.09 9.59
C LYS A 105 -18.90 -0.52 10.57
N ARG A 106 -19.00 -0.89 11.86
CA ARG A 106 -18.04 -0.49 12.89
C ARG A 106 -16.64 -1.03 12.62
N ASP A 107 -16.51 -2.25 12.12
CA ASP A 107 -15.23 -2.89 11.83
C ASP A 107 -14.56 -2.19 10.64
N ILE A 108 -15.35 -1.88 9.60
CA ILE A 108 -14.91 -1.09 8.44
C ILE A 108 -14.42 0.30 8.87
N LEU A 109 -15.19 1.01 9.71
CA LEU A 109 -14.81 2.33 10.23
C LEU A 109 -13.53 2.28 11.06
N ASN A 110 -13.42 1.32 11.98
CA ASN A 110 -12.22 1.12 12.78
C ASN A 110 -11.00 0.85 11.89
N TYR A 111 -11.21 0.17 10.77
CA TYR A 111 -10.15 -0.12 9.83
C TYR A 111 -9.73 1.10 9.02
N ILE A 112 -10.68 1.90 8.52
CA ILE A 112 -10.38 3.17 7.83
C ILE A 112 -9.55 4.06 8.75
N ARG A 113 -9.98 4.23 10.01
CA ARG A 113 -9.25 4.99 11.04
C ARG A 113 -7.86 4.42 11.32
N TRP A 114 -7.75 3.09 11.44
CA TRP A 114 -6.46 2.42 11.59
C TRP A 114 -5.56 2.68 10.38
N GLN A 115 -6.07 2.62 9.14
CA GLN A 115 -5.28 2.87 7.94
C GLN A 115 -4.82 4.33 7.88
N THR A 116 -5.66 5.29 8.24
CA THR A 116 -5.28 6.71 8.35
C THR A 116 -4.08 6.89 9.28
N ALA A 117 -4.09 6.19 10.43
CA ALA A 117 -2.97 6.20 11.38
C ALA A 117 -1.74 5.40 10.87
N TYR A 118 -1.95 4.21 10.31
CA TYR A 118 -0.91 3.30 9.80
C TYR A 118 -0.18 3.83 8.57
N SER A 119 -0.82 4.67 7.77
CA SER A 119 -0.19 5.31 6.62
C SER A 119 1.12 6.05 7.04
N GLY A 120 1.27 6.41 8.32
CA GLY A 120 2.49 7.00 8.92
C GLY A 120 3.75 6.15 8.75
N PRO A 121 3.76 4.94 9.32
CA PRO A 121 4.80 3.94 9.06
C PRO A 121 5.08 3.65 7.58
N GLU A 122 4.05 3.52 6.74
CA GLU A 122 4.20 3.27 5.29
C GLU A 122 4.95 4.42 4.60
N TYR A 123 4.67 5.66 4.97
CA TYR A 123 5.42 6.83 4.50
C TYR A 123 6.87 6.86 4.96
N LEU A 124 7.14 6.50 6.22
CA LEU A 124 8.51 6.42 6.71
C LEU A 124 9.27 5.33 5.95
N MET A 125 8.62 4.22 5.59
CA MET A 125 9.18 3.20 4.70
C MET A 125 9.40 3.72 3.28
N MET A 126 8.44 4.41 2.68
CA MET A 126 8.58 5.01 1.34
C MET A 126 9.65 6.12 1.32
N MET A 127 9.80 6.90 2.39
CA MET A 127 10.90 7.86 2.54
C MET A 127 12.24 7.16 2.78
N ASN A 128 12.26 6.04 3.50
CA ASN A 128 13.44 5.21 3.65
C ASN A 128 13.83 4.55 2.31
N LEU A 129 12.87 4.25 1.43
CA LEU A 129 13.15 3.89 0.04
C LEU A 129 13.91 5.01 -0.69
N THR A 130 13.52 6.27 -0.48
CA THR A 130 14.26 7.44 -0.95
C THR A 130 15.64 7.55 -0.29
N ALA A 131 15.83 7.05 0.93
CA ALA A 131 17.14 6.98 1.59
C ALA A 131 18.10 5.98 0.91
N PHE A 132 17.60 5.01 0.13
CA PHE A 132 18.41 4.25 -0.84
C PHE A 132 18.82 5.09 -2.08
N SER A 133 18.69 6.42 -2.01
CA SER A 133 19.18 7.40 -2.98
C SER A 133 20.59 7.14 -3.50
N PHE A 134 21.46 6.49 -2.72
CA PHE A 134 22.79 6.11 -3.18
C PHE A 134 22.75 5.04 -4.30
N ILE A 135 21.89 4.03 -4.16
CA ILE A 135 21.65 2.99 -5.19
C ILE A 135 20.89 3.58 -6.38
N LEU A 136 19.94 4.49 -6.10
CA LEU A 136 19.11 5.13 -7.12
C LEU A 136 19.73 6.40 -7.73
N ARG A 137 20.98 6.73 -7.40
CA ARG A 137 21.61 8.02 -7.75
C ARG A 137 21.64 8.28 -9.25
N GLU A 138 21.82 7.21 -10.03
CA GLU A 138 21.84 7.25 -11.50
C GLU A 138 20.45 7.06 -12.12
N LYS A 139 19.45 6.61 -11.35
CA LYS A 139 18.08 6.34 -11.80
C LYS A 139 17.11 7.45 -11.36
N LYS A 140 17.40 8.69 -11.77
CA LYS A 140 16.68 9.92 -11.34
C LYS A 140 15.15 9.84 -11.49
N GLY A 141 14.65 9.26 -12.58
CA GLY A 141 13.22 9.09 -12.82
C GLY A 141 12.53 8.17 -11.80
N ILE A 142 13.19 7.07 -11.42
CA ILE A 142 12.68 6.15 -10.39
C ILE A 142 12.62 6.85 -9.03
N ASN A 143 13.66 7.62 -8.69
CA ASN A 143 13.67 8.37 -7.44
C ASN A 143 12.55 9.42 -7.38
N GLN A 144 12.29 10.14 -8.48
CA GLN A 144 11.17 11.08 -8.57
C GLN A 144 9.82 10.38 -8.45
N LEU A 145 9.66 9.20 -9.05
CA LEU A 145 8.42 8.42 -8.95
C LEU A 145 8.15 7.95 -7.52
N LEU A 146 9.16 7.39 -6.84
CA LEU A 146 9.03 6.98 -5.44
C LEU A 146 8.72 8.16 -4.52
N LYS A 147 9.32 9.32 -4.76
CA LYS A 147 8.99 10.55 -4.05
C LYS A 147 7.55 10.99 -4.29
N ALA A 148 7.08 10.97 -5.53
CA ALA A 148 5.69 11.33 -5.85
C ALA A 148 4.68 10.39 -5.16
N MET A 149 4.97 9.09 -5.06
CA MET A 149 4.15 8.15 -4.28
C MET A 149 4.15 8.49 -2.79
N ALA A 150 5.30 8.86 -2.21
CA ALA A 150 5.39 9.29 -0.82
C ALA A 150 4.60 10.58 -0.57
N ASP A 151 4.73 11.58 -1.44
CA ASP A 151 4.06 12.88 -1.35
C ASP A 151 2.53 12.74 -1.52
N GLY A 152 2.07 11.87 -2.43
CA GLY A 152 0.65 11.60 -2.69
C GLY A 152 -0.10 10.98 -1.51
N ARG A 153 0.60 10.54 -0.46
CA ARG A 153 -0.03 10.00 0.76
C ARG A 153 -0.95 11.00 1.45
N LYS A 154 -0.56 12.27 1.55
CA LYS A 154 -1.35 13.28 2.27
C LYS A 154 -2.77 13.35 1.71
N SER A 155 -2.88 13.35 0.38
CA SER A 155 -4.17 13.33 -0.30
C SER A 155 -4.96 12.04 -0.02
N ARG A 156 -4.32 10.87 0.02
CA ARG A 156 -4.99 9.62 0.40
C ARG A 156 -5.56 9.66 1.82
N ILE A 157 -4.82 10.23 2.77
CA ILE A 157 -5.27 10.42 4.16
C ILE A 157 -6.48 11.34 4.21
N GLU A 158 -6.43 12.50 3.57
CA GLU A 158 -7.52 13.46 3.54
C GLU A 158 -8.80 12.83 2.96
N ILE A 159 -8.67 12.02 1.91
CA ILE A 159 -9.81 11.27 1.34
C ILE A 159 -10.36 10.26 2.35
N LEU A 160 -9.50 9.48 3.02
CA LEU A 160 -9.93 8.50 4.02
C LEU A 160 -10.59 9.14 5.24
N GLU A 161 -10.09 10.29 5.69
CA GLU A 161 -10.70 11.08 6.77
C GLU A 161 -12.11 11.53 6.38
N LYS A 162 -12.28 12.06 5.17
CA LYS A 162 -13.61 12.45 4.66
C LYS A 162 -14.55 11.26 4.51
N VAL A 163 -14.04 10.14 4.03
CA VAL A 163 -14.82 8.90 3.97
C VAL A 163 -15.26 8.43 5.35
N ALA A 164 -14.39 8.49 6.36
CA ALA A 164 -14.75 8.13 7.73
C ALA A 164 -15.87 9.02 8.28
N GLU A 165 -15.76 10.35 8.11
CA GLU A 165 -16.80 11.32 8.48
C GLU A 165 -18.17 10.99 7.83
N MET A 166 -18.18 10.68 6.53
CA MET A 166 -19.40 10.35 5.79
C MET A 166 -20.02 9.03 6.24
N VAL A 167 -19.20 7.99 6.44
CA VAL A 167 -19.68 6.68 6.88
C VAL A 167 -20.22 6.76 8.31
N GLU A 168 -19.62 7.56 9.19
CA GLU A 168 -20.11 7.78 10.56
C GLU A 168 -21.45 8.52 10.62
N SER A 169 -21.68 9.44 9.69
CA SER A 169 -22.89 10.27 9.64
C SER A 169 -24.10 9.60 8.96
N SER A 170 -23.87 8.48 8.27
CA SER A 170 -24.90 7.66 7.59
C SER A 170 -25.52 6.62 8.51
#